data_AF-A0A3B0ULF7-F1
#
_entry.id   AF-A0A3B0ULF7-F1
#
_cell.length_a   1.000
_cell.length_b   1.000
_cell.length_c   1.000
_cell.angle_alpha   90.00
_cell.angle_beta   90.00
_cell.angle_gamma   90.00
#
_symmetry.space_group_name_H-M   'P 1'
#
loop_
_entity.id
_entity.type
_entity.pdbx_description
1 polymer ?
#
loop_
_entity_poly.entity_id
_entity_poly.type
_entity_poly.pdbx_seq_one_letter_code
_entity_poly.pdbx_strand_id
1 'polypeptide(L)'
;MEKSYKEIMPQITTFIFDIDGVLTNGVVTIFPNGEMVRNMNIKDGYAMKAAITAGYNICIISGGTNEAVRKRFEVLGITNVYLGANNKL
;
A
#
# COMPACT_ATOMS: atom_id res chain seq x y z
N MET A 1 -32.55 -7.19 -0.24
CA MET A 1 -31.44 -7.75 0.54
C MET A 1 -30.16 -7.13 0.04
N GLU A 2 -29.30 -6.64 0.94
CA GLU A 2 -27.97 -6.19 0.54
C GLU A 2 -27.17 -7.40 0.03
N LYS A 3 -26.41 -7.18 -1.05
CA LYS A 3 -25.54 -8.24 -1.61
C LYS A 3 -24.45 -8.59 -0.61
N SER A 4 -24.12 -9.88 -0.49
CA SER A 4 -22.98 -10.32 0.31
C SER A 4 -21.68 -9.82 -0.32
N TYR A 5 -20.67 -9.45 0.48
CA TYR A 5 -19.35 -9.09 -0.04
C TYR A 5 -18.72 -10.20 -0.89
N LYS A 6 -19.09 -11.47 -0.64
CA LYS A 6 -18.64 -12.63 -1.42
C LYS A 6 -19.12 -12.60 -2.86
N GLU A 7 -20.23 -11.94 -3.14
CA GLU A 7 -20.75 -11.74 -4.51
C GLU A 7 -20.05 -10.58 -5.23
N ILE A 8 -19.44 -9.67 -4.46
CA ILE A 8 -18.75 -8.47 -4.96
C ILE A 8 -17.28 -8.78 -5.23
N MET A 9 -16.62 -9.54 -4.36
CA MET A 9 -15.19 -9.89 -4.45
C MET A 9 -14.75 -10.40 -5.83
N PRO A 10 -15.49 -11.28 -6.54
CA PRO A 10 -15.08 -11.78 -7.86
C PRO A 10 -15.01 -10.70 -8.95
N GLN A 11 -15.61 -9.53 -8.72
CA GLN A 11 -15.65 -8.42 -9.68
C GLN A 11 -14.51 -7.42 -9.45
N ILE A 12 -13.72 -7.59 -8.38
CA ILE A 12 -12.62 -6.70 -8.06
C ILE A 12 -11.48 -6.93 -9.05
N THR A 13 -11.01 -5.85 -9.65
CA THR A 13 -9.85 -5.87 -10.56
C THR A 13 -8.66 -5.08 -10.01
N THR A 14 -8.89 -4.28 -8.97
CA THR A 14 -7.95 -3.26 -8.50
C THR A 14 -7.97 -3.19 -6.98
N PHE A 15 -6.77 -3.16 -6.39
CA PHE A 15 -6.57 -2.90 -4.96
C PHE A 15 -5.92 -1.54 -4.76
N ILE A 16 -6.47 -0.75 -3.84
CA ILE A 16 -5.93 0.55 -3.45
C ILE A 16 -5.59 0.48 -1.96
N PHE A 17 -4.34 0.74 -1.59
CA PHE A 17 -3.89 0.68 -0.21
C PHE A 17 -3.40 2.04 0.31
N ASP A 18 -3.65 2.28 1.59
CA ASP A 18 -2.87 3.24 2.36
C ASP A 18 -1.55 2.60 2.83
N ILE A 19 -0.64 3.42 3.33
CA ILE A 19 0.60 2.96 3.96
C ILE A 19 0.41 2.87 5.47
N ASP A 20 0.19 4.01 6.11
CA ASP A 20 0.24 4.13 7.56
C ASP A 20 -0.98 3.46 8.21
N GLY A 21 -0.76 2.39 8.98
CA GLY A 21 -1.82 1.60 9.62
C GLY A 21 -2.46 0.53 8.74
N VAL A 22 -2.05 0.42 7.46
CA VAL A 22 -2.50 -0.64 6.55
C VAL A 22 -1.33 -1.54 6.14
N LEU A 23 -0.33 -0.97 5.47
CA LEU A 23 0.89 -1.69 5.08
C LEU A 23 2.02 -1.51 6.10
N THR A 24 1.73 -0.81 7.20
CA THR A 24 2.59 -0.69 8.38
C THR A 24 1.81 -1.08 9.63
N ASN A 25 2.53 -1.42 10.68
CA ASN A 25 1.95 -1.78 11.98
C ASN A 25 1.58 -0.55 12.84
N GLY A 26 1.53 0.66 12.27
CA GLY A 26 1.26 1.90 13.00
C GLY A 26 2.40 2.40 13.88
N VAL A 27 3.57 1.75 13.86
CA VAL A 27 4.76 2.17 14.61
C VAL A 27 5.68 3.00 13.72
N VAL A 28 6.05 4.18 14.21
CA VAL A 28 7.09 5.03 13.61
C VAL A 28 8.28 5.11 14.58
N THR A 29 9.45 4.71 14.12
CA THR A 29 10.70 4.87 14.87
C THR A 29 11.34 6.20 14.47
N ILE A 30 11.57 7.08 15.43
CA ILE A 30 12.22 8.38 15.24
C ILE A 30 13.67 8.28 15.73
N PHE A 31 14.63 8.51 14.84
CA PHE A 31 16.05 8.54 15.18
C PHE A 31 16.49 9.94 15.66
N PRO A 32 17.63 10.07 16.38
CA PRO A 32 18.11 11.36 16.87
C PRO A 32 18.38 12.41 15.79
N ASN A 33 18.62 11.98 14.54
CA ASN A 33 18.79 12.85 13.37
C ASN A 33 17.45 13.33 12.76
N GLY A 34 16.30 12.96 13.34
CA GLY A 34 14.97 13.26 12.82
C GLY A 34 14.47 12.30 11.74
N GLU A 35 15.24 11.27 11.39
CA GLU A 35 14.81 10.26 10.42
C GLU A 35 13.66 9.41 10.99
N MET A 36 12.63 9.21 10.18
CA MET A 36 11.44 8.42 10.54
C MET A 36 11.42 7.13 9.73
N VAL A 37 11.51 6.00 10.43
CA VAL A 37 11.45 4.67 9.83
C VAL A 37 10.12 4.00 10.15
N ARG A 38 9.53 3.38 9.13
CA ARG A 38 8.30 2.59 9.20
C ARG A 38 8.62 1.13 8.96
N ASN A 39 7.95 0.26 9.71
CA ASN A 39 8.07 -1.19 9.52
C ASN A 39 6.97 -1.69 8.60
N MET A 40 7.34 -2.49 7.60
CA MET A 40 6.42 -3.13 6.64
C MET A 40 6.54 -4.65 6.73
N ASN A 41 5.48 -5.37 6.37
CA ASN A 41 5.49 -6.84 6.39
C ASN A 41 5.97 -7.42 5.06
N ILE A 42 6.89 -8.39 5.12
CA ILE A 42 7.37 -9.09 3.92
C ILE A 42 6.27 -9.92 3.25
N LYS A 43 5.32 -10.46 4.03
CA LYS A 43 4.19 -11.25 3.51
C LYS A 43 3.26 -10.39 2.64
N ASP A 44 3.05 -9.14 3.02
CA ASP A 44 2.25 -8.20 2.20
C ASP A 44 2.96 -7.92 0.88
N GLY A 45 4.29 -7.76 0.91
CA GLY A 45 5.12 -7.66 -0.29
C GLY A 45 4.93 -8.84 -1.25
N TYR A 46 4.93 -10.06 -0.71
CA TYR A 46 4.68 -11.27 -1.50
C TYR A 46 3.26 -11.31 -2.06
N ALA A 47 2.24 -11.03 -1.26
CA ALA A 47 0.85 -11.04 -1.67
C ALA A 47 0.57 -10.02 -2.79
N MET A 48 1.10 -8.81 -2.67
CA MET A 48 0.98 -7.80 -3.72
C MET A 48 1.66 -8.25 -5.03
N LYS A 49 2.84 -8.88 -4.95
CA LYS A 49 3.50 -9.41 -6.13
C LYS A 49 2.67 -10.52 -6.79
N ALA A 50 2.09 -11.42 -6.01
CA ALA A 50 1.21 -12.47 -6.51
C ALA A 50 -0.04 -11.88 -7.19
N ALA A 51 -0.65 -10.85 -6.60
CA ALA A 51 -1.80 -10.17 -7.19
C ALA A 51 -1.45 -9.50 -8.53
N ILE A 52 -0.30 -8.83 -8.65
CA ILE A 52 0.17 -8.27 -9.95
C ILE A 52 0.33 -9.39 -10.98
N THR A 53 0.98 -10.50 -10.61
CA THR A 53 1.15 -11.65 -11.51
C THR A 53 -0.19 -12.26 -11.94
N ALA A 54 -1.20 -12.21 -11.07
CA ALA A 54 -2.56 -12.65 -11.38
C ALA A 54 -3.39 -11.63 -12.21
N GLY A 55 -2.79 -10.50 -12.60
CA GLY A 55 -3.42 -9.49 -13.46
C GLY A 55 -4.21 -8.41 -12.72
N TYR A 56 -4.11 -8.33 -11.39
CA TYR A 56 -4.74 -7.25 -10.64
C TYR A 56 -3.93 -5.95 -10.73
N ASN A 57 -4.64 -4.83 -10.75
CA ASN A 57 -4.03 -3.51 -10.59
C ASN A 57 -3.80 -3.23 -9.10
N ILE A 58 -2.67 -2.62 -8.78
CA ILE A 58 -2.38 -2.14 -7.42
C ILE A 58 -2.04 -0.65 -7.47
N CYS A 59 -2.63 0.10 -6.54
CA CYS A 59 -2.37 1.52 -6.32
C CYS A 59 -2.09 1.78 -4.84
N ILE A 60 -1.15 2.69 -4.57
CA ILE A 60 -0.84 3.16 -3.22
C ILE A 60 -1.17 4.65 -3.15
N ILE A 61 -1.95 5.06 -2.14
CA ILE A 61 -2.27 6.46 -1.87
C ILE A 61 -2.01 6.77 -0.41
N SER A 62 -1.04 7.64 -0.13
CA SER A 62 -0.68 8.03 1.23
C SER A 62 -0.43 9.52 1.38
N GLY A 63 -0.74 10.05 2.58
CA GLY A 63 -0.34 11.40 2.99
C GLY A 63 1.14 11.52 3.31
N GLY A 64 1.84 10.40 3.56
CA GLY A 64 3.28 10.41 3.76
C GLY A 64 4.04 10.82 2.49
N THR A 65 5.17 11.52 2.65
CA THR A 65 5.99 12.06 1.55
C THR A 65 7.35 11.36 1.40
N ASN A 66 7.56 10.24 2.09
CA ASN A 66 8.86 9.55 2.10
C ASN A 66 9.09 8.76 0.80
N GLU A 67 9.98 9.24 -0.06
CA GLU A 67 10.34 8.62 -1.34
C GLU A 67 11.00 7.24 -1.22
N ALA A 68 11.57 6.88 -0.06
CA ALA A 68 12.06 5.52 0.17
C ALA A 68 10.91 4.49 0.06
N VAL A 69 9.69 4.91 0.42
CA VAL A 69 8.50 4.06 0.29
C VAL A 69 8.11 3.86 -1.18
N ARG A 70 8.20 4.91 -2.01
CA ARG A 70 8.00 4.78 -3.46
C ARG A 70 8.94 3.74 -4.05
N LYS A 71 10.25 3.88 -3.79
CA LYS A 71 11.27 2.94 -4.29
C LYS A 71 10.99 1.50 -3.85
N ARG A 72 10.53 1.29 -2.61
CA ARG A 72 10.18 -0.04 -2.10
C ARG A 72 9.09 -0.72 -2.92
N PHE A 73 8.05 0.04 -3.31
CA PHE A 73 6.91 -0.46 -4.09
C PHE A 73 7.23 -0.60 -5.58
N GLU A 74 8.06 0.28 -6.14
CA GLU A 74 8.56 0.14 -7.51
C GLU A 74 9.31 -1.17 -7.72
N VAL A 75 10.12 -1.60 -6.75
CA VAL A 75 10.81 -2.92 -6.77
C VAL A 75 9.82 -4.08 -6.81
N LEU A 76 8.62 -3.93 -6.26
CA LEU A 76 7.56 -4.95 -6.33
C LEU A 76 6.82 -4.93 -7.68
N GLY A 77 7.05 -3.90 -8.52
CA GLY A 77 6.35 -3.67 -9.78
C GLY A 77 5.09 -2.83 -9.65
N ILE A 78 4.93 -2.12 -8.53
CA ILE A 78 3.81 -1.20 -8.29
C ILE A 78 4.25 0.20 -8.68
N THR A 79 3.73 0.71 -9.79
CA THR A 79 4.10 2.02 -10.34
C THR A 79 3.10 3.13 -9.98
N ASN A 80 1.86 2.77 -9.66
CA ASN A 80 0.81 3.70 -9.23
C ASN A 80 0.99 4.06 -7.75
N VAL A 81 1.99 4.89 -7.43
CA VAL A 81 2.28 5.33 -6.06
C VAL A 81 2.10 6.85 -5.94
N TYR A 82 1.11 7.26 -5.14
CA TYR A 82 0.76 8.65 -4.90
C TYR A 82 1.07 9.00 -3.44
N LEU A 83 2.03 9.91 -3.25
CA LEU A 83 2.53 10.36 -1.95
C LEU A 83 2.17 11.82 -1.72
N GLY A 84 2.11 12.26 -0.46
CA GLY A 84 1.69 13.62 -0.09
C GLY A 84 0.21 13.91 -0.35
N ALA A 85 -0.60 12.87 -0.58
CA ALA A 85 -2.04 13.00 -0.81
C ALA A 85 -2.78 13.22 0.52
N ASN A 86 -2.78 14.48 0.98
CA ASN A 86 -3.45 14.89 2.23
C ASN A 86 -4.99 14.87 2.11
N ASN A 87 -5.52 15.04 0.89
CA ASN A 87 -6.90 14.74 0.56
C ASN A 87 -6.94 13.54 -0.39
N LYS A 88 -7.63 12.47 0.02
CA LYS A 88 -7.77 11.23 -0.75
C LYS A 88 -9.13 11.10 -1.44
N LEU A 89 -10.03 12.08 -1.24
CA LEU A 89 -11.40 12.12 -1.75
C LEU A 89 -11.60 13.27 -2.75
#